data_AF-A0A0C7NA32-F1
#
_entry.id   AF-A0A0C7NA32-F1
#
_cell.length_a   1.000
_cell.length_b   1.000
_cell.length_c   1.000
_cell.angle_alpha   90.00
_cell.angle_beta   90.00
_cell.angle_gamma   90.00
#
_symmetry.space_group_name_H-M   'P 1'
#
loop_
_entity.id
_entity.type
_entity.pdbx_description
1 polymer ?
#
loop_
_entity_poly.entity_id
_entity_poly.type
_entity_poly.pdbx_seq_one_letter_code
_entity_poly.pdbx_strand_id
1 'polypeptide(L)'
;MSKLLKLTSVAVLTSSLAGASYMYVIDRNGYHYHNATWKRVSDHVQGILDRKDDLVVHHRGQNAQDVVVRPFGETLKDLWNAQIRSSVDWIYSWGK
;
A
#
# COMPACT_ATOMS: atom_id res chain seq x y z
N MET A 1 -32.06 3.39 24.87
CA MET A 1 -31.22 2.31 24.31
C MET A 1 -30.73 1.40 25.43
N SER A 2 -30.97 0.10 25.34
CA SER A 2 -30.63 -0.87 26.40
C SER A 2 -29.11 -0.94 26.65
N LYS A 3 -28.69 -0.90 27.92
CA LYS A 3 -27.28 -0.99 28.35
C LYS A 3 -26.65 -2.34 27.96
N LEU A 4 -27.43 -3.41 27.99
CA LEU A 4 -27.01 -4.75 27.58
C LEU A 4 -26.69 -4.81 26.09
N LEU A 5 -27.46 -4.08 25.27
CA LEU A 5 -27.28 -4.06 23.82
C LEU A 5 -25.98 -3.33 23.43
N LYS A 6 -25.63 -2.26 24.17
CA LYS A 6 -24.34 -1.57 24.01
C LYS A 6 -23.15 -2.44 24.44
N LEU A 7 -23.28 -3.15 25.56
CA LEU A 7 -22.21 -4.01 26.07
C LEU A 7 -21.94 -5.17 25.11
N THR A 8 -23.00 -5.82 24.65
CA THR A 8 -22.90 -6.95 23.70
C THR A 8 -22.35 -6.50 22.36
N SER A 9 -22.75 -5.34 21.83
CA SER A 9 -22.19 -4.82 20.58
C SER A 9 -20.69 -4.51 20.70
N VAL A 10 -20.26 -3.91 21.81
CA VAL A 10 -18.83 -3.62 22.04
C VAL A 10 -18.04 -4.91 22.23
N ALA A 11 -18.59 -5.89 22.95
CA ALA A 11 -17.94 -7.18 23.15
C ALA A 11 -17.74 -7.91 21.81
N VAL A 12 -18.76 -7.97 20.96
CA VAL A 12 -18.68 -8.61 19.63
C VAL A 12 -17.66 -7.91 18.73
N LEU A 13 -17.67 -6.57 18.71
CA LEU A 13 -16.68 -5.80 17.93
C LEU A 13 -15.26 -6.04 18.44
N THR A 14 -15.05 -6.01 19.76
CA THR A 14 -13.73 -6.22 20.35
C THR A 14 -13.23 -7.65 20.10
N SER A 15 -14.11 -8.65 20.26
CA SER A 15 -13.76 -10.06 20.02
C SER A 15 -13.46 -10.35 18.55
N SER A 16 -14.23 -9.78 17.62
CA SER A 16 -13.97 -9.95 16.18
C SER A 16 -12.66 -9.26 15.76
N LEU A 17 -12.39 -8.06 16.27
CA LEU A 17 -11.13 -7.36 16.02
C LEU A 17 -9.93 -8.13 16.58
N ALA A 18 -10.06 -8.68 17.79
CA ALA A 18 -9.04 -9.50 18.43
C ALA A 18 -8.78 -10.81 17.67
N GLY A 19 -9.84 -11.46 17.17
CA GLY A 19 -9.72 -12.65 16.33
C GLY A 19 -9.03 -12.36 15.00
N ALA A 20 -9.41 -11.26 14.34
CA ALA A 20 -8.81 -10.84 13.08
C ALA A 20 -7.32 -10.46 13.24
N SER A 21 -6.98 -9.74 14.31
CA SER A 21 -5.58 -9.38 14.60
C SER A 21 -4.74 -10.59 14.96
N TYR A 22 -5.30 -11.55 15.70
CA TYR A 22 -4.65 -12.84 15.98
C TYR A 22 -4.36 -13.61 14.69
N MET A 23 -5.34 -13.73 13.79
CA MET A 23 -5.15 -14.39 12.50
C MET A 23 -4.13 -13.67 11.61
N TYR A 24 -4.01 -12.35 11.74
CA TYR A 24 -3.07 -11.57 10.95
C TYR A 24 -1.62 -11.68 11.46
N VAL A 25 -1.42 -11.63 12.79
CA VAL A 25 -0.09 -11.52 13.41
C VAL A 25 0.46 -12.87 13.90
N ILE A 26 -0.40 -13.76 14.39
CA ILE A 26 0.02 -14.98 15.10
C ILE A 26 -0.23 -16.23 14.27
N ASP A 27 -1.39 -16.32 13.61
CA ASP A 27 -1.73 -17.49 12.80
C ASP A 27 -0.67 -17.75 11.72
N ARG A 28 -0.38 -19.04 11.48
CA ARG A 28 0.66 -19.52 10.56
C ARG A 28 2.02 -18.84 10.78
N ASN A 29 2.45 -18.69 12.04
CA ASN A 29 3.69 -18.02 12.44
C ASN A 29 3.79 -16.58 11.90
N GLY A 30 2.67 -15.86 11.83
CA GLY A 30 2.63 -14.48 11.35
C GLY A 30 2.88 -14.34 9.84
N TYR A 31 2.59 -15.39 9.05
CA TYR A 31 2.76 -15.37 7.59
C TYR A 31 2.15 -14.12 6.94
N HIS A 32 0.94 -13.73 7.35
CA HIS A 32 0.25 -12.57 6.79
C HIS A 32 0.92 -11.25 7.19
N TYR A 33 1.37 -11.13 8.44
CA TYR A 33 2.12 -9.98 8.92
C TYR A 33 3.49 -9.83 8.22
N HIS A 34 4.25 -10.91 8.08
CA HIS A 34 5.56 -10.89 7.41
C HIS A 34 5.46 -10.66 5.90
N ASN A 35 4.36 -11.08 5.27
CA ASN A 35 4.15 -10.87 3.84
C ASN A 35 3.40 -9.58 3.49
N ALA A 36 2.97 -8.81 4.48
CA ALA A 36 2.31 -7.55 4.25
C ALA A 36 3.26 -6.56 3.57
N THR A 37 2.81 -5.94 2.49
CA THR A 37 3.59 -4.95 1.71
C THR A 37 4.16 -3.85 2.60
N TRP A 38 3.34 -3.34 3.52
CA TRP A 38 3.76 -2.29 4.46
C TRP A 38 4.87 -2.73 5.42
N LYS A 39 4.81 -3.97 5.91
CA LYS A 39 5.85 -4.51 6.80
C LYS A 39 7.18 -4.66 6.06
N ARG A 40 7.14 -5.20 4.84
CA ARG A 40 8.34 -5.32 3.99
C ARG A 40 8.98 -3.97 3.67
N VAL A 41 8.17 -2.95 3.33
CA VAL A 41 8.68 -1.60 3.09
C VAL A 41 9.32 -1.02 4.36
N SER A 42 8.64 -1.14 5.50
CA SER A 42 9.18 -0.66 6.79
C SER A 42 10.48 -1.36 7.17
N ASP A 43 10.55 -2.68 7.01
CA ASP A 43 11.73 -3.47 7.34
C ASP A 43 12.88 -3.15 6.40
N HIS A 44 12.61 -2.93 5.11
CA HIS A 44 13.62 -2.50 4.15
C HIS A 44 14.17 -1.10 4.46
N VAL A 45 13.30 -0.14 4.78
CA VAL A 45 13.73 1.21 5.20
C VAL A 45 14.57 1.15 6.47
N GLN A 46 14.18 0.33 7.45
CA GLN A 46 14.97 0.11 8.65
C GLN A 46 16.32 -0.55 8.33
N GLY A 47 16.36 -1.50 7.39
CA GLY A 47 17.59 -2.14 6.91
C GLY A 47 18.56 -1.16 6.29
N ILE A 48 18.07 -0.20 5.50
CA ILE A 48 18.87 0.90 4.94
C ILE A 48 19.42 1.80 6.06
N LEU A 49 18.57 2.17 7.03
CA LEU A 49 18.97 3.04 8.14
C LEU A 49 20.04 2.39 9.02
N ASP A 50 19.88 1.09 9.30
CA ASP A 50 20.82 0.27 10.07
C ASP A 50 22.10 -0.09 9.28
N ARG A 51 22.22 0.34 8.01
CA ARG A 51 23.28 -0.04 7.06
C ARG A 51 23.45 -1.56 6.88
N LYS A 52 22.35 -2.30 7.03
CA LYS A 52 22.30 -3.75 6.77
C LYS A 52 21.95 -4.05 5.32
N ASP A 53 21.15 -3.18 4.70
CA ASP A 53 20.77 -3.26 3.29
C ASP A 53 21.47 -2.14 2.51
N ASP A 54 22.12 -2.52 1.40
CA ASP A 54 22.66 -1.55 0.46
C ASP A 54 21.55 -1.01 -0.45
N LEU A 55 21.56 0.30 -0.63
CA LEU A 55 20.75 0.93 -1.67
C LEU A 55 21.36 0.54 -3.02
N VAL A 56 20.58 -0.17 -3.85
CA VAL A 56 20.94 -0.37 -5.25
C VAL A 56 20.89 1.00 -5.93
N VAL A 57 22.02 1.70 -5.91
CA VAL A 57 22.21 2.94 -6.66
C VAL A 57 22.34 2.52 -8.12
N HIS A 58 21.21 2.45 -8.82
CA HIS A 58 21.24 2.37 -10.28
C HIS A 58 22.06 3.55 -10.77
N HIS A 59 23.26 3.26 -11.27
CA HIS A 59 24.08 4.22 -11.99
C HIS A 59 23.29 4.58 -13.24
N ARG A 60 22.44 5.61 -13.14
CA ARG A 60 21.79 6.22 -14.29
C ARG A 60 22.94 6.68 -15.17
N GLY A 61 23.13 6.01 -16.31
CA GLY A 61 24.25 6.27 -17.20
C GLY A 61 24.40 7.78 -17.42
N GLN A 62 25.63 8.26 -17.48
CA GLN A 62 26.01 9.67 -17.67
C GLN A 62 25.59 10.25 -19.03
N ASN A 63 24.61 9.63 -19.69
CA ASN A 63 24.00 10.19 -20.89
C ASN A 63 23.18 11.39 -20.44
N ALA A 64 23.51 12.56 -20.99
CA ALA A 64 22.67 13.74 -20.89
C ALA A 64 21.26 13.35 -21.37
N GLN A 65 20.33 13.21 -20.43
CA GLN A 65 18.92 13.10 -20.77
C GLN A 65 18.42 14.52 -20.91
N ASP A 66 17.79 14.81 -22.06
CA ASP A 66 17.00 16.03 -22.20
C ASP A 66 15.84 15.95 -21.19
N VAL A 67 16.05 16.60 -20.04
CA VAL A 67 14.98 16.82 -19.07
C VAL A 67 14.12 17.93 -19.64
N VAL A 68 13.12 17.54 -20.44
CA VAL A 68 12.09 18.47 -20.89
C VAL A 68 11.26 18.84 -19.67
N VAL A 69 11.59 19.96 -19.04
CA VAL A 69 10.82 20.54 -17.94
C VAL A 69 9.50 21.02 -18.51
N ARG A 70 8.45 20.21 -18.36
CA ARG A 70 7.10 20.60 -18.73
C ARG A 70 6.41 21.35 -17.58
N PRO A 71 5.55 22.34 -17.89
CA PRO A 71 4.74 22.99 -16.87
C PRO A 71 3.90 21.98 -16.09
N PHE A 72 3.81 22.15 -14.78
CA PHE A 72 3.10 21.24 -13.88
C PHE A 72 1.64 20.98 -14.31
N GLY A 73 0.98 21.98 -14.91
CA GLY A 73 -0.37 21.83 -15.45
C GLY A 73 -0.48 20.82 -16.60
N GLU A 74 0.52 20.74 -17.47
CA GLU A 74 0.54 19.73 -18.55
C GLU A 74 0.77 18.33 -17.98
N THR A 75 1.70 18.19 -17.03
CA THR A 75 1.96 16.92 -16.34
C THR A 75 0.72 16.40 -15.61
N LEU A 76 -0.02 17.28 -14.92
CA LEU A 76 -1.26 16.92 -14.25
C LEU A 76 -2.36 16.53 -15.23
N LYS A 77 -2.47 17.24 -16.36
CA LYS A 77 -3.41 16.89 -17.43
C LYS A 77 -3.13 15.50 -17.99
N ASP A 78 -1.86 15.17 -18.22
CA ASP A 78 -1.47 13.85 -18.72
C ASP A 78 -1.74 12.75 -17.70
N LEU A 79 -1.44 13.00 -16.42
CA LEU A 79 -1.75 12.07 -15.32
C LEU A 79 -3.25 11.82 -15.21
N TRP A 80 -4.05 12.89 -15.28
CA TRP A 80 -5.51 12.82 -15.26
C TRP A 80 -6.06 12.01 -16.43
N ASN A 81 -5.56 12.27 -17.64
CA ASN A 81 -5.96 11.53 -18.83
C ASN A 81 -5.59 10.04 -18.74
N ALA A 82 -4.41 9.73 -18.20
CA ALA A 82 -3.99 8.34 -17.98
C ALA A 82 -4.91 7.63 -16.98
N GLN A 83 -5.26 8.30 -15.88
CA GLN A 83 -6.18 7.76 -14.88
C GLN A 83 -7.57 7.50 -15.47
N ILE A 84 -8.13 8.45 -16.21
CA ILE A 84 -9.43 8.27 -16.87
C ILE A 84 -9.41 7.07 -17.81
N ARG A 85 -8.39 6.96 -18.68
CA ARG A 85 -8.30 5.82 -19.61
C ARG A 85 -8.23 4.50 -18.86
N SER A 86 -7.42 4.40 -17.82
CA SER A 86 -7.33 3.19 -17.00
C SER A 86 -8.64 2.85 -16.29
N SER A 87 -9.36 3.85 -15.78
CA SER A 87 -10.67 3.65 -15.16
C SER A 87 -11.73 3.22 -16.18
N VAL A 88 -11.73 3.81 -17.38
CA VAL A 88 -12.61 3.42 -18.48
C VAL A 88 -12.31 1.98 -18.91
N ASP A 89 -11.05 1.63 -19.13
CA ASP A 89 -10.63 0.27 -19.46
C ASP A 89 -11.05 -0.74 -18.38
N TRP A 90 -10.94 -0.37 -17.11
CA TRP A 90 -11.40 -1.20 -16.00
C TRP A 90 -12.92 -1.40 -16.02
N ILE A 91 -13.71 -0.33 -16.21
CA ILE A 91 -15.17 -0.43 -16.28
C ILE A 91 -15.60 -1.32 -17.46
N TYR A 92 -14.99 -1.13 -18.64
CA TYR A 92 -15.32 -1.93 -19.82
C TYR A 92 -14.70 -3.34 -19.79
N SER A 93 -13.73 -3.61 -18.91
CA SER A 93 -13.19 -4.97 -18.71
C SER A 93 -14.18 -5.93 -18.04
N TRP A 94 -15.22 -5.41 -17.38
CA TRP A 94 -16.29 -6.22 -16.78
C TRP A 94 -17.39 -6.60 -17.79
N GLY A 95 -17.36 -6.00 -18.99
CA GLY A 95 -18.29 -6.28 -20.08
C GLY A 95 -17.73 -7.20 -21.19
N LYS A 96 -16.49 -7.68 -21.06
CA LYS A 96 -15.91 -8.75 -21.88
C LYS A 96 -16.01 -10.08 -21.15
#